data_AF-A1SA96-F1
#
_entry.id   AF-A1SA96-F1
#
_cell.length_a   1.000
_cell.length_b   1.000
_cell.length_c   1.000
_cell.angle_alpha   90.00
_cell.angle_beta   90.00
_cell.angle_gamma   90.00
#
_symmetry.space_group_name_H-M   'P 1'
#
loop_
_entity.id
_entity.type
_entity.pdbx_description
1 polymer ?
#
loop_
_entity_poly.entity_id
_entity_poly.type
_entity_poly.pdbx_seq_one_letter_code
_entity_poly.pdbx_strand_id
1 'polypeptide(L)'
;MNWMQFTLSLLDTLIWPMIVLILCALLRAPLVALLPQARKLKYKDFEMEFGEELKVASRDARQAFPELVSDRKAQLIAAVENLPNSAILGAWAEVEDAAETLLRRDNPDLSLSPDTPYKHMGELLVMGQRLDTAKGKLFTELRRLRNKVAHARDFQVGKAEAILYVELCFQLQSHLRSL
;
A
#
# COMPACT_ATOMS: atom_id res chain seq x y z
N MET A 1 29.90 -56.68 -37.98
CA MET A 1 28.76 -55.74 -37.96
C MET A 1 28.84 -54.87 -39.20
N ASN A 2 27.78 -54.80 -40.00
CA ASN A 2 27.71 -53.86 -41.12
C ASN A 2 27.78 -52.43 -40.56
N TRP A 3 28.58 -51.57 -41.19
CA TRP A 3 28.77 -50.16 -40.81
C TRP A 3 27.46 -49.41 -40.55
N MET A 4 26.41 -49.78 -41.30
CA MET A 4 25.05 -49.27 -41.18
C MET A 4 24.37 -49.58 -39.83
N GLN A 5 24.68 -50.72 -39.19
CA GLN A 5 24.13 -51.07 -37.89
C GLN A 5 24.82 -50.35 -36.73
N PHE A 6 26.10 -50.00 -36.89
CA PHE A 6 26.84 -49.21 -35.91
C PHE A 6 26.29 -47.77 -35.85
N THR A 7 26.01 -47.17 -37.00
CA THR A 7 25.43 -45.82 -37.07
C THR A 7 24.02 -45.75 -36.48
N LEU A 8 23.20 -46.80 -36.68
CA LEU A 8 21.86 -46.88 -36.10
C LEU A 8 21.90 -47.04 -34.57
N SER A 9 22.75 -47.93 -34.06
CA SER A 9 22.87 -48.16 -32.60
C SER A 9 23.41 -46.93 -31.86
N LEU A 10 24.31 -46.19 -32.51
CA LEU A 10 24.83 -44.93 -31.98
C LEU A 10 23.75 -43.84 -31.95
N LEU A 11 22.93 -43.74 -33.00
CA LEU A 11 21.80 -42.80 -33.03
C LEU A 11 20.78 -43.10 -31.93
N ASP A 12 20.35 -44.35 -31.79
CA ASP A 12 19.36 -44.75 -30.77
C ASP A 12 19.80 -44.40 -29.34
N THR A 13 21.10 -44.49 -29.06
CA THR A 13 21.66 -44.14 -27.76
C THR A 13 21.76 -42.62 -27.57
N LEU A 14 22.02 -41.85 -28.64
CA LEU A 14 22.22 -40.40 -28.59
C LEU A 14 20.90 -39.60 -28.62
N ILE A 15 19.83 -40.17 -29.16
CA ILE A 15 18.53 -39.51 -29.31
C ILE A 15 17.99 -39.08 -27.95
N TRP A 16 17.98 -39.95 -26.94
CA TRP A 16 17.42 -39.65 -25.63
C TRP A 16 18.14 -38.51 -24.87
N PRO A 17 19.48 -38.52 -24.74
CA PRO A 17 20.22 -37.39 -24.17
C PRO A 17 19.97 -36.08 -24.91
N MET A 18 19.86 -36.13 -26.24
CA MET A 18 19.66 -34.95 -27.07
C MET A 18 18.24 -34.38 -26.90
N ILE A 19 17.21 -35.24 -26.82
CA ILE A 19 15.84 -34.83 -26.52
C ILE A 19 15.74 -34.19 -25.13
N VAL A 20 16.36 -34.79 -24.11
CA VAL A 20 16.34 -34.23 -22.74
C VAL A 20 17.01 -32.84 -22.70
N LEU A 21 18.14 -32.69 -23.38
CA LEU A 21 18.83 -31.40 -23.49
C LEU A 21 17.97 -30.34 -24.20
N ILE A 22 17.33 -30.71 -25.32
CA ILE A 22 16.44 -29.81 -26.07
C ILE A 22 15.23 -29.42 -25.21
N LEU A 23 14.63 -30.38 -24.51
CA LEU A 23 13.49 -30.14 -23.61
C LEU A 23 13.87 -29.18 -22.48
N CYS A 24 15.01 -29.39 -21.80
CA CYS A 24 15.52 -28.48 -20.79
C CYS A 24 15.82 -27.09 -21.36
N ALA A 25 16.40 -27.00 -22.56
CA ALA A 25 16.71 -25.73 -23.22
C ALA A 25 15.46 -24.94 -23.65
N LEU A 26 14.37 -25.62 -24.02
CA LEU A 26 13.08 -25.02 -24.35
C LEU A 26 12.30 -24.60 -23.10
N LEU A 27 12.32 -25.41 -22.03
CA LEU A 27 11.56 -25.17 -20.80
C LEU A 27 12.19 -24.13 -19.86
N ARG A 28 13.51 -23.90 -19.93
CA ARG A 28 14.18 -22.92 -19.05
C ARG A 28 13.62 -21.50 -19.21
N ALA A 29 13.31 -21.09 -20.44
CA ALA A 29 12.81 -19.75 -20.73
C ALA A 29 11.40 -19.49 -20.15
N PRO A 30 10.38 -20.34 -20.38
CA PRO A 30 9.06 -20.14 -19.80
C PRO A 30 9.05 -20.30 -18.27
N LEU A 31 9.86 -21.21 -17.69
CA LEU A 31 9.94 -21.36 -16.23
C LEU A 31 10.55 -20.12 -15.55
N VAL A 32 11.61 -19.54 -16.15
CA VAL A 32 12.23 -18.32 -15.61
C VAL A 32 11.30 -17.11 -15.74
N ALA A 33 10.47 -17.06 -16.79
CA ALA A 33 9.50 -15.99 -16.97
C ALA A 33 8.35 -16.00 -15.93
N LEU A 34 8.07 -17.14 -15.28
CA LEU A 34 7.01 -17.30 -14.28
C LEU A 34 7.48 -17.06 -12.83
N LEU A 35 8.79 -17.16 -12.56
CA LEU A 35 9.38 -16.88 -11.23
C LEU A 35 9.03 -15.50 -10.65
N PRO A 36 8.99 -14.40 -11.44
CA PRO A 36 8.62 -13.09 -10.91
C PRO A 36 7.18 -13.05 -10.39
N GLN A 37 6.26 -13.82 -10.98
CA GLN A 37 4.85 -13.83 -10.59
C GLN A 37 4.65 -14.59 -9.27
N ALA A 38 5.32 -15.74 -9.11
CA ALA A 38 5.30 -16.51 -7.86
C ALA A 38 5.90 -15.73 -6.68
N ARG A 39 6.97 -14.95 -6.92
CA ARG A 39 7.54 -14.06 -5.89
C ARG A 39 6.58 -12.95 -5.47
N LYS A 40 5.86 -12.33 -6.42
CA LYS A 40 4.88 -11.29 -6.13
C LYS A 40 3.70 -11.81 -5.30
N LEU A 41 3.21 -13.02 -5.61
CA LEU A 41 2.16 -13.69 -4.84
C LEU A 41 2.61 -13.95 -3.40
N LYS A 42 3.75 -14.63 -3.20
CA LYS A 42 4.29 -14.88 -1.84
C LYS A 42 4.48 -13.61 -1.01
N TYR A 43 4.95 -12.54 -1.63
CA TYR A 43 5.16 -11.28 -0.95
C TYR A 43 3.83 -10.63 -0.53
N LYS A 44 2.81 -10.67 -1.41
CA LYS A 44 1.47 -10.19 -1.11
C LYS A 44 0.76 -11.01 -0.03
N ASP A 45 0.92 -12.33 -0.07
CA ASP A 45 0.35 -13.23 0.94
C ASP A 45 0.98 -12.96 2.32
N PHE A 46 2.30 -12.78 2.38
CA PHE A 46 3.02 -12.42 3.61
C PHE A 46 2.60 -11.04 4.15
N GLU A 47 2.44 -10.03 3.30
CA GLU A 47 1.96 -8.70 3.73
C GLU A 47 0.55 -8.77 4.32
N MET A 48 -0.34 -9.60 3.76
CA MET A 48 -1.68 -9.83 4.31
C MET A 48 -1.63 -10.54 5.66
N GLU A 49 -0.86 -11.63 5.77
CA GLU A 49 -0.71 -12.38 7.02
C GLU A 49 -0.13 -11.51 8.14
N PHE A 50 0.95 -10.78 7.87
CA PHE A 50 1.55 -9.85 8.82
C PHE A 50 0.56 -8.76 9.28
N GLY A 51 -0.23 -8.22 8.35
CA GLY A 51 -1.26 -7.23 8.65
C GLY A 51 -2.35 -7.76 9.58
N GLU A 52 -2.81 -8.99 9.36
CA GLU A 52 -3.82 -9.64 10.22
C GLU A 52 -3.25 -10.03 11.59
N GLU A 53 -2.05 -10.62 11.63
CA GLU A 53 -1.37 -10.94 12.89
C GLU A 53 -1.11 -9.69 13.75
N LEU A 54 -0.68 -8.59 13.12
CA LEU A 54 -0.44 -7.33 13.81
C LEU A 54 -1.74 -6.71 14.35
N LYS A 55 -2.87 -6.83 13.64
CA LYS A 55 -4.18 -6.38 14.14
C LYS A 55 -4.60 -7.16 15.37
N VAL A 56 -4.40 -8.48 15.38
CA VAL A 56 -4.69 -9.34 16.53
C VAL A 56 -3.79 -8.96 17.70
N ALA A 57 -2.47 -8.88 17.50
CA ALA A 57 -1.53 -8.47 18.51
C ALA A 57 -1.83 -7.07 19.08
N SER A 58 -2.28 -6.13 18.24
CA SER A 58 -2.67 -4.79 18.67
C SER A 58 -3.95 -4.79 19.52
N ARG A 59 -4.89 -5.68 19.22
CA ARG A 59 -6.13 -5.86 20.00
C ARG A 59 -5.81 -6.44 21.38
N ASP A 60 -4.96 -7.47 21.42
CA ASP A 60 -4.53 -8.12 22.65
C ASP A 60 -3.70 -7.16 23.51
N ALA A 61 -2.81 -6.37 22.90
CA ALA A 61 -2.05 -5.33 23.58
C ALA A 61 -2.96 -4.25 24.19
N ARG A 62 -4.05 -3.84 23.52
CA ARG A 62 -5.03 -2.90 24.10
C ARG A 62 -5.78 -3.47 25.31
N GLN A 63 -6.01 -4.78 25.35
CA GLN A 63 -6.61 -5.44 26.51
C GLN A 63 -5.60 -5.61 27.66
N ALA A 64 -4.35 -5.95 27.34
CA ALA A 64 -3.30 -6.16 28.34
C ALA A 64 -2.77 -4.84 28.93
N PHE A 65 -2.78 -3.77 28.12
CA PHE A 65 -2.27 -2.45 28.47
C PHE A 65 -3.31 -1.37 28.14
N PRO A 66 -4.31 -1.12 29.01
CA PRO A 66 -5.30 -0.07 28.79
C PRO A 66 -4.71 1.35 28.79
N GLU A 67 -3.52 1.53 29.34
CA GLU A 67 -2.73 2.78 29.26
C GLU A 67 -2.08 3.01 27.88
N LEU A 68 -2.05 1.99 27.02
CA LEU A 68 -1.55 2.05 25.64
C LEU A 68 -2.59 2.60 24.66
N VAL A 69 -3.75 3.08 25.16
CA VAL A 69 -4.70 3.91 24.41
C VAL A 69 -4.06 5.28 24.19
N SER A 70 -3.08 5.27 23.31
CA SER A 70 -2.34 6.44 22.96
C SER A 70 -3.15 7.22 21.93
N ASP A 71 -3.37 8.50 22.23
CA ASP A 71 -3.95 9.44 21.28
C ASP A 71 -3.04 9.47 20.02
N ARG A 72 -3.61 9.02 18.90
CA ARG A 72 -2.91 8.97 17.61
C ARG A 72 -2.39 10.33 17.19
N LYS A 73 -3.12 11.40 17.56
CA LYS A 73 -2.68 12.79 17.34
C LYS A 73 -1.42 13.08 18.14
N ALA A 74 -1.41 12.76 19.43
CA ALA A 74 -0.25 12.97 20.29
C ALA A 74 0.99 12.19 19.82
N GLN A 75 0.82 10.96 19.33
CA GLN A 75 1.91 10.19 18.73
C GLN A 75 2.52 10.87 17.52
N LEU A 76 1.67 11.34 16.60
CA LEU A 76 2.13 11.99 15.37
C LEU A 76 2.80 13.33 15.67
N ILE A 77 2.28 14.10 16.63
CA ILE A 77 2.92 15.33 17.12
C ILE A 77 4.30 15.02 17.72
N ALA A 78 4.40 14.01 18.58
CA ALA A 78 5.69 13.59 19.13
C ALA A 78 6.68 13.10 18.04
N ALA A 79 6.17 12.44 17.00
CA ALA A 79 6.97 11.98 15.88
C ALA A 79 7.54 13.12 15.03
N VAL A 80 6.93 14.32 15.04
CA VAL A 80 7.45 15.48 14.28
C VAL A 80 8.89 15.83 14.68
N GLU A 81 9.28 15.60 15.94
CA GLU A 81 10.62 15.91 16.43
C GLU A 81 11.73 15.23 15.63
N ASN A 82 11.50 13.97 15.24
CA ASN A 82 12.50 13.12 14.58
C ASN A 82 12.14 12.79 13.13
N LEU A 83 10.84 12.78 12.80
CA LEU A 83 10.28 12.27 11.55
C LEU A 83 9.11 13.16 11.05
N PRO A 84 9.36 14.46 10.75
CA PRO A 84 8.31 15.41 10.37
C PRO A 84 7.54 14.97 9.10
N ASN A 85 8.26 14.47 8.10
CA ASN A 85 7.64 14.02 6.85
C ASN A 85 6.74 12.79 7.10
N SER A 86 7.20 11.82 7.89
CA SER A 86 6.39 10.65 8.23
C SER A 86 5.16 11.01 9.05
N ALA A 87 5.28 11.99 9.97
CA ALA A 87 4.14 12.49 10.74
C ALA A 87 3.07 13.13 9.84
N ILE A 88 3.48 13.89 8.82
CA ILE A 88 2.59 14.47 7.79
C ILE A 88 1.88 13.37 6.99
N LEU A 89 2.63 12.37 6.50
CA LEU A 89 2.05 11.24 5.76
C LEU A 89 1.06 10.47 6.63
N GLY A 90 1.41 10.23 7.90
CA GLY A 90 0.55 9.54 8.86
C GLY A 90 -0.72 10.33 9.19
N ALA A 91 -0.63 11.64 9.43
CA ALA A 91 -1.80 12.47 9.71
C ALA A 91 -2.76 12.56 8.53
N TRP A 92 -2.25 12.61 7.31
CA TRP A 92 -3.10 12.57 6.11
C TRP A 92 -3.80 11.23 5.94
N ALA A 93 -3.13 10.11 6.25
CA ALA A 93 -3.73 8.78 6.19
C ALA A 93 -4.97 8.65 7.09
N GLU A 94 -4.97 9.30 8.27
CA GLU A 94 -6.13 9.34 9.17
C GLU A 94 -7.34 10.09 8.55
N VAL A 95 -7.08 11.13 7.76
CA VAL A 95 -8.11 11.87 7.01
C VAL A 95 -8.66 11.02 5.86
N GLU A 96 -7.77 10.33 5.13
CA GLU A 96 -8.15 9.41 4.05
C GLU A 96 -9.04 8.29 4.58
N ASP A 97 -8.66 7.65 5.69
CA ASP A 97 -9.46 6.60 6.35
C ASP A 97 -10.87 7.08 6.73
N ALA A 98 -10.96 8.25 7.36
CA ALA A 98 -12.24 8.82 7.78
C ALA A 98 -13.13 9.17 6.59
N ALA A 99 -12.56 9.77 5.54
CA ALA A 99 -13.30 10.13 4.34
C ALA A 99 -13.71 8.89 3.51
N GLU A 100 -12.85 7.87 3.41
CA GLU A 100 -13.18 6.60 2.77
C GLU A 100 -14.32 5.90 3.50
N THR A 101 -14.25 5.82 4.83
CA THR A 101 -15.31 5.24 5.66
C THR A 101 -16.65 5.94 5.43
N LEU A 102 -16.65 7.27 5.39
CA LEU A 102 -17.85 8.07 5.11
C LEU A 102 -18.41 7.82 3.70
N LEU A 103 -17.55 7.79 2.68
CA LEU A 103 -17.96 7.57 1.29
C LEU A 103 -18.50 6.16 1.07
N ARG A 104 -17.89 5.14 1.67
CA ARG A 104 -18.38 3.75 1.62
C ARG A 104 -19.73 3.59 2.33
N ARG A 105 -19.92 4.31 3.44
CA ARG A 105 -21.21 4.34 4.15
C ARG A 105 -22.31 4.95 3.28
N ASP A 106 -22.01 6.04 2.59
CA ASP A 106 -22.97 6.75 1.75
C ASP A 106 -23.22 6.04 0.41
N ASN A 107 -22.23 5.30 -0.11
CA ASN A 107 -22.29 4.62 -1.40
C ASN A 107 -21.69 3.20 -1.28
N PRO A 108 -22.49 2.19 -0.87
CA PRO A 108 -22.01 0.82 -0.65
C PRO A 108 -21.42 0.17 -1.92
N ASP A 109 -21.93 0.56 -3.09
CA ASP A 109 -21.50 0.04 -4.40
C ASP A 109 -20.27 0.76 -4.97
N LEU A 110 -19.73 1.75 -4.24
CA LEU A 110 -18.55 2.50 -4.68
C LEU A 110 -17.31 1.60 -4.58
N SER A 111 -16.90 1.04 -5.73
CA SER A 111 -15.66 0.28 -5.86
C SER A 111 -14.46 1.23 -5.80
N LEU A 112 -13.99 1.45 -4.57
CA LEU A 112 -12.73 2.14 -4.30
C LEU A 112 -11.60 1.11 -4.47
N SER A 113 -11.02 1.07 -5.66
CA SER A 113 -9.85 0.23 -5.91
C SER A 113 -8.64 0.82 -5.17
N PRO A 114 -7.86 0.02 -4.41
CA PRO A 114 -6.69 0.48 -3.68
C PRO A 114 -5.59 1.07 -4.57
N ASP A 115 -5.60 0.75 -5.87
CA ASP A 115 -4.62 1.23 -6.86
C ASP A 115 -5.03 2.55 -7.54
N THR A 116 -6.27 3.01 -7.38
CA THR A 116 -6.70 4.29 -7.99
C THR A 116 -6.46 5.42 -6.98
N PRO A 117 -5.58 6.40 -7.29
CA PRO A 117 -5.34 7.48 -6.37
C PRO A 117 -6.61 8.31 -6.25
N TYR A 118 -7.10 8.40 -5.03
CA TYR A 118 -8.22 9.16 -4.49
C TYR A 118 -8.21 10.69 -4.77
N LYS A 119 -7.83 11.08 -5.99
CA LYS A 119 -7.71 12.47 -6.42
C LYS A 119 -9.04 13.23 -6.28
N HIS A 120 -10.16 12.52 -6.39
CA HIS A 120 -11.52 13.08 -6.36
C HIS A 120 -12.26 12.87 -5.03
N MET A 121 -11.65 12.31 -3.97
CA MET A 121 -12.36 12.14 -2.68
C MET A 121 -12.93 13.46 -2.16
N GLY A 122 -12.12 14.53 -2.21
CA GLY A 122 -12.59 15.86 -1.80
C GLY A 122 -13.76 16.37 -2.63
N GLU A 123 -13.77 16.09 -3.94
CA GLU A 123 -14.85 16.48 -4.85
C GLU A 123 -16.13 15.69 -4.57
N LEU A 124 -16.00 14.37 -4.36
CA LEU A 124 -17.13 13.49 -4.00
C LEU A 124 -17.78 13.92 -2.68
N LEU A 125 -16.97 14.28 -1.68
CA LEU A 125 -17.46 14.77 -0.39
C LEU A 125 -18.20 16.12 -0.51
N VAL A 126 -17.74 17.00 -1.40
CA VAL A 126 -18.43 18.28 -1.68
C VAL A 126 -19.71 18.05 -2.47
N MET A 127 -19.68 17.20 -3.50
CA MET A 127 -20.86 16.82 -4.29
C MET A 127 -21.94 16.15 -3.43
N GLY A 128 -21.53 15.29 -2.48
CA GLY A 128 -22.42 14.67 -1.50
C GLY A 128 -22.88 15.60 -0.37
N GLN A 129 -22.57 16.91 -0.44
CA GLN A 129 -22.89 17.90 0.59
C GLN A 129 -22.37 17.57 2.00
N ARG A 130 -21.37 16.68 2.10
CA ARG A 130 -20.71 16.33 3.37
C ARG A 130 -19.70 17.39 3.77
N LEU A 131 -19.05 18.02 2.79
CA LEU A 131 -18.17 19.16 3.00
C LEU A 131 -18.72 20.39 2.28
N ASP A 132 -18.63 21.55 2.95
CA ASP A 132 -18.80 22.82 2.27
C ASP A 132 -17.58 23.15 1.39
N THR A 133 -17.72 24.16 0.54
CA THR A 133 -16.66 24.57 -0.40
C THR A 133 -15.36 24.95 0.31
N ALA A 134 -15.43 25.52 1.51
CA ALA A 134 -14.26 25.91 2.29
C ALA A 134 -13.48 24.69 2.80
N LYS A 135 -14.16 23.70 3.37
CA LYS A 135 -13.57 22.45 3.86
C LYS A 135 -13.08 21.57 2.71
N GLY A 136 -13.79 21.53 1.59
CA GLY A 136 -13.33 20.86 0.37
C GLY A 136 -12.04 21.46 -0.19
N LYS A 137 -11.89 22.79 -0.14
CA LYS A 137 -10.64 23.47 -0.49
C LYS A 137 -9.51 23.10 0.47
N LEU A 138 -9.79 23.09 1.78
CA LEU A 138 -8.82 22.66 2.80
C LEU A 138 -8.33 21.22 2.54
N PHE A 139 -9.25 20.29 2.29
CA PHE A 139 -8.91 18.90 1.94
C PHE A 139 -7.95 18.83 0.75
N THR A 140 -8.25 19.59 -0.31
CA THR A 140 -7.45 19.62 -1.53
C THR A 140 -6.04 20.19 -1.29
N GLU A 141 -5.93 21.25 -0.50
CA GLU A 141 -4.64 21.85 -0.14
C GLU A 141 -3.79 20.93 0.73
N LEU A 142 -4.39 20.29 1.74
CA LEU A 142 -3.69 19.33 2.60
C LEU A 142 -3.18 18.13 1.80
N ARG A 143 -3.97 17.62 0.84
CA ARG A 143 -3.56 16.57 -0.10
C ARG A 143 -2.37 17.02 -0.95
N ARG A 144 -2.41 18.26 -1.45
CA ARG A 144 -1.33 18.83 -2.27
C ARG A 144 -0.02 18.93 -1.47
N LEU A 145 -0.09 19.37 -0.22
CA LEU A 145 1.06 19.46 0.67
C LEU A 145 1.64 18.07 0.98
N ARG A 146 0.79 17.08 1.30
CA ARG A 146 1.21 15.68 1.49
C ARG A 146 1.96 15.14 0.28
N ASN A 147 1.45 15.40 -0.92
CA ASN A 147 2.09 14.95 -2.15
C ASN A 147 3.47 15.59 -2.36
N LYS A 148 3.61 16.88 -2.04
CA LYS A 148 4.93 17.53 -2.09
C LYS A 148 5.92 16.85 -1.15
N VAL A 149 5.51 16.54 0.07
CA VAL A 149 6.35 15.85 1.07
C VAL A 149 6.72 14.44 0.61
N ALA A 150 5.78 13.69 0.05
CA ALA A 150 6.03 12.33 -0.46
C ALA A 150 7.05 12.30 -1.62
N HIS A 151 7.07 13.35 -2.46
CA HIS A 151 7.98 13.44 -3.61
C HIS A 151 9.32 14.13 -3.30
N ALA A 152 9.41 14.89 -2.20
CA ALA A 152 10.62 15.61 -1.85
C ALA A 152 11.54 14.74 -0.99
N ARG A 153 12.51 14.07 -1.65
CA ARG A 153 13.44 13.13 -0.99
C ARG A 153 14.45 13.80 -0.04
N ASP A 154 14.76 15.07 -0.28
CA ASP A 154 15.79 15.83 0.47
C ASP A 154 15.24 17.06 1.21
N PHE A 155 13.92 17.19 1.30
CA PHE A 155 13.26 18.30 1.98
C PHE A 155 12.60 17.82 3.27
N GLN A 156 13.00 18.40 4.40
CA GLN A 156 12.29 18.23 5.66
C GLN A 156 11.42 19.44 5.92
N VAL A 157 10.14 19.18 6.22
CA VAL A 157 9.23 20.22 6.67
C VAL A 157 9.66 20.70 8.05
N GLY A 158 9.60 22.02 8.29
CA GLY A 158 9.88 22.59 9.60
C GLY A 158 8.93 22.05 10.67
N LYS A 159 9.41 21.97 11.92
CA LYS A 159 8.67 21.36 13.02
C LYS A 159 7.33 22.04 13.27
N ALA A 160 7.32 23.37 13.27
CA ALA A 160 6.10 24.16 13.51
C ALA A 160 5.05 23.92 12.41
N GLU A 161 5.49 23.86 11.14
CA GLU A 161 4.63 23.61 9.99
C GLU A 161 4.09 22.18 9.99
N ALA A 162 4.91 21.20 10.39
CA ALA A 162 4.49 19.82 10.51
C ALA A 162 3.47 19.63 11.65
N ILE A 163 3.67 20.26 12.82
CA ILE A 163 2.69 20.25 13.91
C ILE A 163 1.36 20.86 13.44
N LEU A 164 1.40 22.04 12.83
CA LEU A 164 0.21 22.71 12.31
C LEU A 164 -0.53 21.84 11.28
N TYR A 165 0.22 21.17 10.39
CA TYR A 165 -0.35 20.25 9.43
C TYR A 165 -1.09 19.10 10.12
N VAL A 166 -0.46 18.46 11.11
CA VAL A 166 -1.07 17.38 11.90
C VAL A 166 -2.36 17.87 12.57
N GLU A 167 -2.35 19.06 13.18
CA GLU A 167 -3.54 19.63 13.82
C GLU A 167 -4.70 19.84 12.84
N LEU A 168 -4.43 20.42 11.67
CA LEU A 168 -5.44 20.64 10.63
C LEU A 168 -6.03 19.33 10.10
N CYS A 169 -5.19 18.30 9.94
CA CYS A 169 -5.65 16.96 9.57
C CYS A 169 -6.60 16.39 10.63
N PHE A 170 -6.26 16.45 11.91
CA PHE A 170 -7.13 15.93 12.97
C PHE A 170 -8.42 16.73 13.15
N GLN A 171 -8.42 18.05 12.92
CA GLN A 171 -9.65 18.84 12.88
C GLN A 171 -10.57 18.39 11.74
N LEU A 172 -10.03 18.19 10.54
CA LEU A 172 -10.80 17.73 9.38
C LEU A 172 -11.31 16.30 9.58
N GLN A 173 -10.48 15.41 10.11
CA GLN A 173 -10.83 14.03 10.44
C GLN A 173 -11.95 13.95 11.49
N SER A 174 -11.87 14.77 12.55
CA SER A 174 -12.92 14.85 13.57
C SER A 174 -14.26 15.30 12.97
N HIS A 175 -14.23 16.30 12.07
CA HIS A 175 -15.42 16.73 11.37
C HIS A 175 -16.01 15.62 10.49
N LEU A 176 -15.19 14.94 9.68
CA LEU A 176 -15.64 13.83 8.83
C LEU A 176 -16.25 12.68 9.64
N ARG A 177 -15.67 12.34 10.80
CA ARG A 177 -16.21 11.30 11.70
C ARG A 177 -17.51 11.70 12.39
N SER A 178 -17.82 13.00 12.47
CA SER A 178 -19.06 13.50 13.09
C SER A 178 -20.26 13.53 12.15
N LEU A 179 -20.04 13.34 10.85
CA LEU A 179 -21.07 13.30 9.80
C LEU A 179 -21.65 11.90 9.64
#